data_AF-A0A0C1QIC6-F1
#
_entry.id   AF-A0A0C1QIC6-F1
#
_cell.length_a   1.000
_cell.length_b   1.000
_cell.length_c   1.000
_cell.angle_alpha   90.00
_cell.angle_beta   90.00
_cell.angle_gamma   90.00
#
_symmetry.space_group_name_H-M   'P 1'
#
loop_
_entity.id
_entity.type
_entity.pdbx_description
1 polymer ?
#
loop_
_entity_poly.entity_id
_entity_poly.type
_entity_poly.pdbx_seq_one_letter_code
_entity_poly.pdbx_strand_id
1 'polypeptide(L)'
;MIPNIIIVFLVVFAVPSHEVSPYVAAKGDVFANWFKASLRYCVEESQLTETQRRNLVFLSARDKLYGQKAKEKCIFLPLDWQRDQHKLIKVRSHRNIWETSLSELASSRPMELLNLFTHNQIWAEGPFDALHSA
;
A
#
# COMPACT_ATOMS: atom_id res chain seq x y z
N MET A 1 -25.22 -25.57 5.84
CA MET A 1 -24.43 -24.44 6.36
C MET A 1 -23.01 -24.63 5.88
N ILE A 2 -22.56 -23.82 4.92
CA ILE A 2 -21.22 -23.85 4.35
C ILE A 2 -20.63 -22.47 4.66
N PRO A 3 -19.49 -22.33 5.35
CA PRO A 3 -18.92 -21.03 5.58
C PRO A 3 -18.31 -20.54 4.26
N ASN A 4 -18.77 -19.37 3.81
CA ASN A 4 -18.19 -18.63 2.68
C ASN A 4 -16.78 -18.17 3.06
N ILE A 5 -15.78 -18.96 2.67
CA ILE A 5 -14.38 -18.54 2.65
C ILE A 5 -14.19 -17.79 1.33
N ILE A 6 -14.07 -16.47 1.41
CA ILE A 6 -13.61 -15.64 0.30
C ILE A 6 -12.13 -15.95 0.12
N ILE A 7 -11.83 -16.92 -0.76
CA ILE A 7 -10.48 -17.17 -1.25
C ILE A 7 -10.13 -15.99 -2.15
N VAL A 8 -9.28 -15.09 -1.65
CA VAL A 8 -8.64 -14.06 -2.47
C VAL A 8 -7.69 -14.81 -3.42
N PHE A 9 -8.18 -15.08 -4.64
CA PHE A 9 -7.34 -15.54 -5.74
C PHE A 9 -6.36 -14.42 -6.09
N LEU A 10 -5.18 -14.47 -5.49
CA LEU A 10 -4.03 -13.70 -5.90
C LEU A 10 -3.55 -14.31 -7.22
N VAL A 11 -4.09 -13.81 -8.34
CA VAL A 11 -3.64 -14.17 -9.68
C VAL A 11 -2.18 -13.72 -9.79
N VAL A 12 -1.28 -14.67 -9.60
CA VAL A 12 0.15 -14.51 -9.86
C VAL A 12 0.30 -14.40 -11.36
N PHE A 13 0.40 -13.17 -11.87
CA PHE A 13 0.98 -12.95 -13.19
C PHE A 13 2.46 -13.30 -13.10
N ALA A 14 2.79 -14.53 -13.50
CA ALA A 14 4.13 -14.89 -13.89
C ALA A 14 4.50 -14.03 -15.10
N VAL A 15 5.40 -13.07 -14.92
CA VAL A 15 6.02 -12.34 -16.03
C VAL A 15 7.01 -13.31 -16.68
N PRO A 16 6.82 -13.75 -17.94
CA PRO A 16 7.87 -14.44 -18.64
C PRO A 16 8.92 -13.42 -19.05
N SER A 17 10.17 -13.65 -18.64
CA SER A 17 11.33 -12.96 -19.19
C SER A 17 11.33 -13.16 -20.71
N HIS A 18 11.07 -12.12 -21.49
CA HIS A 18 11.74 -11.77 -22.74
C HIS A 18 11.03 -10.58 -23.41
N GLU A 19 11.84 -9.69 -23.98
CA GLU A 19 11.51 -8.53 -24.83
C GLU A 19 11.11 -7.21 -24.12
N VAL A 20 12.11 -6.33 -24.08
CA VAL A 20 11.98 -4.91 -23.78
C VAL A 20 11.17 -4.25 -24.90
N SER A 21 9.89 -3.98 -24.64
CA SER A 21 9.06 -3.09 -25.47
C SER A 21 9.02 -1.70 -24.82
N PRO A 22 9.33 -0.60 -25.54
CA PRO A 22 9.21 0.73 -25.00
C PRO A 22 7.72 1.09 -25.00
N TYR A 23 7.03 0.74 -23.92
CA TYR A 23 5.68 1.27 -23.70
C TYR A 23 5.80 2.79 -23.52
N VAL A 24 5.38 3.50 -24.57
CA VAL A 24 5.17 4.94 -24.55
C VAL A 24 4.16 5.22 -23.44
N ALA A 25 4.65 5.82 -22.36
CA ALA A 25 3.81 6.28 -21.27
C ALA A 25 2.76 7.23 -21.84
N ALA A 26 1.49 6.83 -21.77
CA ALA A 26 0.39 7.76 -21.93
C ALA A 26 0.64 8.90 -20.93
N LYS A 27 0.70 10.13 -21.46
CA LYS A 27 0.98 11.36 -20.74
C LYS A 27 -0.09 11.55 -19.65
N GLY A 28 0.12 10.98 -18.48
CA GLY A 28 -0.88 10.89 -17.41
C GLY A 28 -0.58 9.87 -16.31
N ASP A 29 0.31 8.91 -16.56
CA ASP A 29 0.68 7.91 -15.54
C ASP A 29 2.05 8.17 -14.92
N VAL A 30 2.03 8.92 -13.81
CA VAL A 30 3.23 9.41 -13.10
C VAL A 30 4.01 8.28 -12.40
N PHE A 31 3.35 7.15 -12.12
CA PHE A 31 3.92 6.05 -11.33
C PHE A 31 3.93 4.71 -12.06
N ALA A 32 4.99 3.93 -11.85
CA ALA A 32 5.15 2.61 -12.44
C ALA A 32 4.10 1.61 -11.92
N ASN A 33 3.61 0.73 -12.80
CA ASN A 33 2.55 -0.24 -12.48
C ASN A 33 2.91 -1.18 -11.31
N TRP A 34 4.18 -1.56 -11.18
CA TRP A 34 4.62 -2.39 -10.06
C TRP A 34 4.43 -1.67 -8.72
N PHE A 35 4.76 -0.37 -8.65
CA PHE A 35 4.61 0.43 -7.45
C PHE A 35 3.13 0.59 -7.09
N LYS A 36 2.30 0.84 -8.10
CA LYS A 36 0.85 0.93 -7.94
C LYS A 36 0.21 -0.38 -7.45
N ALA A 37 0.70 -1.51 -7.95
CA ALA A 37 0.21 -2.82 -7.55
C ALA A 37 0.59 -3.16 -6.10
N SER A 38 1.75 -2.69 -5.63
CA SER A 38 2.28 -3.01 -4.31
C SER A 38 1.71 -2.16 -3.18
N LEU A 39 1.29 -0.92 -3.42
CA LEU A 39 0.91 -0.01 -2.34
C LEU A 39 -0.59 -0.09 -2.01
N ARG A 40 -0.96 -0.22 -0.73
CA ARG A 40 -2.35 -0.24 -0.27
C ARG A 40 -2.51 0.56 1.02
N TYR A 41 -3.71 1.10 1.24
CA TYR A 41 -4.12 1.51 2.58
C TYR A 41 -4.48 0.27 3.40
N CYS A 42 -4.12 0.29 4.67
CA CYS A 42 -4.53 -0.70 5.67
C CYS A 42 -5.31 0.03 6.76
N VAL A 43 -6.55 -0.38 7.00
CA VAL A 43 -7.40 0.17 8.05
C VAL A 43 -7.74 -0.96 9.01
N GLU A 44 -7.28 -0.85 10.24
CA GLU A 44 -7.64 -1.75 11.33
C GLU A 44 -9.07 -1.43 11.82
N GLU A 45 -9.78 -2.42 12.36
CA GLU A 45 -11.15 -2.27 12.87
C GLU A 45 -11.26 -1.12 13.91
N SER A 46 -10.26 -0.96 14.77
CA SER A 46 -10.11 0.13 15.73
C SER A 46 -9.92 1.51 15.11
N GLN A 47 -9.57 1.58 13.82
CA GLN A 47 -9.28 2.81 13.07
C GLN A 47 -10.37 3.15 12.05
N LEU A 48 -11.50 2.41 12.03
CA LEU A 48 -12.57 2.63 11.05
C LEU A 48 -13.14 4.07 11.07
N THR A 49 -13.21 4.68 12.26
CA THR A 49 -13.70 6.05 12.42
C THR A 49 -12.61 7.12 12.23
N GLU A 50 -11.36 6.72 11.97
CA GLU A 50 -10.25 7.66 11.85
C GLU A 50 -10.17 8.26 10.46
N THR A 51 -10.32 9.59 10.40
CA THR A 51 -10.45 10.34 9.14
C THR A 51 -9.22 11.16 8.79
N GLN A 52 -8.20 11.20 9.65
CA GLN A 52 -7.03 12.08 9.47
C GLN A 52 -5.76 11.32 9.07
N ARG A 53 -5.75 10.00 9.26
CA ARG A 53 -4.62 9.13 8.93
C ARG A 53 -5.11 7.80 8.40
N ARG A 54 -4.34 7.21 7.49
CA ARG A 54 -4.48 5.81 7.11
C ARG A 54 -3.13 5.14 6.98
N ASN A 55 -2.98 3.98 7.59
CA ASN A 55 -1.74 3.22 7.47
C ASN A 55 -1.52 2.83 6.02
N LEU A 56 -0.28 2.90 5.60
CA LEU A 56 0.17 2.57 4.27
C LEU A 56 1.01 1.29 4.36
N VAL A 57 0.68 0.32 3.54
CA VAL A 57 1.40 -0.96 3.49
C VAL A 57 1.94 -1.19 2.09
N PHE A 58 3.08 -1.86 2.05
CA PHE A 58 3.73 -2.30 0.82
C PHE A 58 3.62 -3.81 0.74
N LEU A 59 2.77 -4.29 -0.17
CA LEU A 59 2.52 -5.70 -0.45
C LEU A 59 3.44 -6.15 -1.59
N SER A 60 4.49 -6.88 -1.23
CA SER A 60 5.34 -7.60 -2.17
C SER A 60 4.79 -9.01 -2.40
N ALA A 61 4.93 -9.56 -3.62
CA ALA A 61 4.62 -10.97 -3.90
C ALA A 61 5.47 -11.95 -3.06
N ARG A 62 6.55 -11.46 -2.44
CA ARG A 62 7.39 -12.22 -1.51
C ARG A 62 6.86 -12.22 -0.07
N ASP A 63 5.90 -11.35 0.25
CA ASP A 63 5.33 -11.24 1.58
C ASP A 63 4.33 -12.37 1.77
N LYS A 64 4.81 -13.50 2.31
CA LYS A 64 3.97 -14.66 2.62
C LYS A 64 3.02 -14.41 3.80
N LEU A 65 3.29 -13.39 4.62
CA LEU A 65 2.55 -13.11 5.86
C LEU A 65 2.59 -11.61 6.19
N TYR A 66 1.58 -10.84 5.77
CA TYR A 66 1.21 -9.63 6.53
C TYR A 66 0.37 -10.10 7.72
N GLY A 67 0.82 -9.83 8.95
CA GLY A 67 -0.01 -10.05 10.13
C GLY A 67 0.32 -11.25 11.03
N GLN A 68 1.60 -11.51 11.34
CA GLN A 68 1.92 -12.36 12.51
C GLN A 68 1.41 -11.77 13.85
N LYS A 69 0.89 -10.53 13.85
CA LYS A 69 0.40 -9.82 15.05
C LYS A 69 -1.08 -9.44 15.02
N ALA A 70 -1.85 -9.73 13.97
CA ALA A 70 -3.22 -9.23 13.87
C ALA A 70 -4.17 -10.03 14.79
N LYS A 71 -4.41 -9.50 16.00
CA LYS A 71 -5.56 -9.87 16.86
C LYS A 71 -6.88 -9.25 16.36
N GLU A 72 -6.82 -8.42 15.33
CA GLU A 72 -7.88 -7.53 14.86
C GLU A 72 -8.06 -7.65 13.35
N LYS A 73 -9.27 -7.42 12.84
CA LYS A 73 -9.56 -7.45 11.41
C LYS A 73 -9.00 -6.19 10.74
N CYS A 74 -8.45 -6.36 9.54
CA CYS A 74 -7.93 -5.26 8.72
C CYS A 74 -8.62 -5.24 7.36
N ILE A 75 -8.86 -4.05 6.84
CA ILE A 75 -9.37 -3.81 5.48
C ILE A 75 -8.26 -3.19 4.65
N PHE A 76 -7.93 -3.82 3.52
CA PHE A 76 -7.00 -3.26 2.54
C PHE A 76 -7.77 -2.50 1.47
N LEU A 77 -7.42 -1.22 1.28
CA LEU A 77 -8.07 -0.36 0.29
C LEU A 77 -7.07 0.10 -0.77
N PRO A 78 -7.51 0.21 -2.03
CA PRO A 78 -6.68 0.78 -3.08
C PRO A 78 -6.44 2.27 -2.84
N LEU A 79 -5.31 2.78 -3.32
CA LEU A 79 -5.07 4.23 -3.41
C LEU A 79 -5.75 4.78 -4.66
N ASP A 80 -6.30 5.99 -4.56
CA ASP A 80 -6.70 6.77 -5.72
C ASP A 80 -5.47 7.53 -6.23
N TRP A 81 -4.79 6.97 -7.23
CA TRP A 81 -3.54 7.53 -7.75
C TRP A 81 -3.66 8.94 -8.34
N GLN A 82 -4.87 9.41 -8.65
CA GLN A 82 -5.10 10.77 -9.14
C GLN A 82 -5.28 11.75 -7.96
N ARG A 83 -6.01 11.33 -6.92
CA ARG A 83 -6.31 12.20 -5.76
C ARG A 83 -5.23 12.16 -4.67
N ASP A 84 -4.59 11.01 -4.48
CA ASP A 84 -3.70 10.73 -3.36
C ASP A 84 -2.24 11.04 -3.68
N GLN A 85 -1.91 11.38 -4.94
CA GLN A 85 -0.55 11.66 -5.41
C GLN A 85 0.20 12.67 -4.53
N HIS A 86 -0.51 13.66 -4.00
CA HIS A 86 0.04 14.76 -3.23
C HIS A 86 -0.18 14.61 -1.72
N LYS A 87 -0.67 13.47 -1.23
CA LYS A 87 -0.82 13.24 0.21
C LYS A 87 0.55 13.18 0.88
N LEU A 88 0.63 13.81 2.05
CA LEU A 88 1.79 13.76 2.92
C LEU A 88 1.90 12.36 3.52
N ILE A 89 3.05 11.73 3.37
CA ILE A 89 3.33 10.42 3.98
C ILE A 89 4.24 10.65 5.17
N LYS A 90 3.87 10.09 6.31
CA LYS A 90 4.72 10.07 7.50
C LYS A 90 5.28 8.68 7.72
N VAL A 91 6.56 8.66 8.06
CA VAL A 91 7.32 7.46 8.39
C VAL A 91 7.80 7.59 9.81
N ARG A 92 7.29 6.73 10.69
CA ARG A 92 7.75 6.59 12.07
C ARG A 92 8.72 5.44 12.17
N SER A 93 9.97 5.80 12.41
CA SER A 93 10.98 4.87 12.88
C SER A 93 10.95 4.76 14.40
N HIS A 94 11.85 3.94 14.96
CA HIS A 94 11.92 3.70 16.40
C HIS A 94 12.15 4.99 17.22
N ARG A 95 12.88 5.96 16.66
CA ARG A 95 13.27 7.19 17.37
C ARG A 95 12.72 8.49 16.79
N ASN A 96 12.35 8.49 15.51
CA ASN A 96 12.03 9.70 14.76
C ASN A 96 10.81 9.51 13.88
N ILE A 97 10.12 10.62 13.61
CA ILE A 97 9.08 10.72 12.59
C ILE A 97 9.62 11.70 11.54
N TRP A 98 9.50 11.31 10.27
CA TRP A 98 9.84 12.15 9.13
C TRP A 98 8.78 12.04 8.06
N GLU A 99 8.82 12.97 7.12
CA GLU A 99 7.82 13.16 6.07
C GLU A 99 8.41 12.84 4.69
N THR A 100 7.56 12.29 3.82
CA THR A 100 7.89 11.94 2.44
C THR A 100 6.65 12.02 1.56
N SER A 101 6.81 11.74 0.27
CA SER A 101 5.74 11.75 -0.73
C SER A 101 5.70 10.47 -1.55
N LEU A 102 4.57 10.20 -2.23
CA LEU A 102 4.47 9.06 -3.13
C LEU A 102 5.51 9.13 -4.27
N SER A 103 5.88 10.34 -4.71
CA SER A 103 6.91 10.55 -5.73
C SER A 103 8.31 10.15 -5.26
N GLU A 104 8.65 10.44 -4.01
CA GLU A 104 9.94 10.04 -3.41
C GLU A 104 9.99 8.53 -3.15
N LEU A 105 8.88 7.94 -2.72
CA LEU A 105 8.80 6.48 -2.60
C LEU A 105 8.92 5.81 -3.97
N ALA A 106 8.26 6.35 -5.00
CA ALA A 106 8.30 5.78 -6.35
C ALA A 106 9.67 5.88 -7.03
N SER A 107 10.53 6.82 -6.63
CA SER A 107 11.90 6.94 -7.12
C SER A 107 12.89 6.01 -6.41
N SER A 108 12.48 5.42 -5.28
CA SER A 108 13.30 4.50 -4.48
C SER A 108 13.33 3.09 -5.07
N ARG A 109 14.37 2.30 -4.73
CA ARG A 109 14.47 0.92 -5.22
C ARG A 109 13.47 0.01 -4.50
N PRO A 110 12.92 -1.03 -5.15
CA PRO A 110 11.94 -1.94 -4.51
C PRO A 110 12.43 -2.57 -3.20
N MET A 111 13.72 -2.93 -3.10
CA MET A 111 14.28 -3.51 -1.89
C MET A 111 14.42 -2.50 -0.74
N GLU A 112 14.68 -1.23 -1.06
CA GLU A 112 14.73 -0.15 -0.08
C GLU A 112 13.34 0.13 0.48
N LEU A 113 12.32 0.14 -0.39
CA LEU A 113 10.92 0.23 0.03
C LEU A 113 10.53 -0.94 0.91
N LEU A 114 10.88 -2.17 0.53
CA LEU A 114 10.57 -3.33 1.37
C LEU A 114 11.18 -3.19 2.76
N ASN A 115 12.46 -2.82 2.85
CA ASN A 115 13.13 -2.57 4.13
C ASN A 115 12.48 -1.42 4.91
N LEU A 116 12.09 -0.34 4.23
CA LEU A 116 11.42 0.81 4.83
C LEU A 116 10.10 0.39 5.49
N PHE A 117 9.22 -0.29 4.75
CA PHE A 117 7.90 -0.70 5.24
C PHE A 117 7.96 -1.85 6.26
N THR A 118 9.02 -2.66 6.25
CA THR A 118 9.19 -3.76 7.23
C THR A 118 9.56 -3.24 8.63
N HIS A 119 10.34 -2.17 8.71
CA HIS A 119 10.92 -1.70 9.98
C HIS A 119 10.29 -0.43 10.53
N ASN A 120 9.36 0.19 9.79
CA ASN A 120 8.78 1.47 10.15
C ASN A 120 7.26 1.43 10.01
N GLN A 121 6.58 2.22 10.83
CA GLN A 121 5.16 2.47 10.64
C GLN A 121 5.00 3.62 9.65
N ILE A 122 4.23 3.40 8.59
CA ILE A 122 4.05 4.37 7.51
C ILE A 122 2.57 4.66 7.37
N TRP A 123 2.19 5.94 7.27
CA TRP A 123 0.81 6.35 7.06
C TRP A 123 0.75 7.57 6.16
N ALA A 124 -0.37 7.73 5.46
CA ALA A 124 -0.69 8.97 4.78
C ALA A 124 -1.58 9.85 5.66
N GLU A 125 -1.35 11.15 5.65
CA GLU A 125 -2.19 12.14 6.29
C GLU A 125 -3.21 12.74 5.32
N GLY A 126 -4.30 13.24 5.90
CA GLY A 126 -5.30 14.02 5.21
C GLY A 126 -6.70 13.49 5.46
N PRO A 127 -7.71 14.15 4.89
CA PRO A 127 -9.08 13.72 5.05
C PRO A 127 -9.28 12.38 4.35
N PHE A 128 -9.83 11.43 5.08
CA PHE A 128 -10.32 10.15 4.62
C PHE A 128 -11.75 9.97 5.11
N ASP A 129 -12.55 9.26 4.33
CA ASP A 129 -13.91 8.94 4.74
C ASP A 129 -13.90 7.96 5.92
N ALA A 130 -14.85 8.10 6.85
CA ALA A 130 -15.03 7.08 7.88
C ALA A 130 -15.53 5.79 7.21
N LEU A 131 -14.97 4.66 7.61
CA LEU A 131 -15.49 3.36 7.20
C LEU A 131 -16.50 2.90 8.24
N HIS A 132 -17.64 2.40 7.77
CA HIS A 132 -18.63 1.78 8.64
C HIS A 132 -18.50 0.26 8.53
N SER A 133 -18.42 -0.43 9.67
CA SER A 133 -18.66 -1.87 9.69
C SER A 133 -20.06 -2.12 9.13
N ALA A 134 -20.15 -2.91 8.06
CA ALA A 134 -21.41 -3.46 7.61
C ALA A 134 -22.02 -4.40 8.65
#